data_AF-A0ABC8WQQ4-F1
#
_entry.id   AF-A0ABC8WQQ4-F1
#
_cell.length_a   1.000
_cell.length_b   1.000
_cell.length_c   1.000
_cell.angle_alpha   90.00
_cell.angle_beta   90.00
_cell.angle_gamma   90.00
#
_symmetry.space_group_name_H-M   'P 1'
#
loop_
_entity.id
_entity.type
_entity.pdbx_description
1 polymer ?
#
loop_
_entity_poly.entity_id
_entity_poly.type
_entity_poly.pdbx_seq_one_letter_code
_entity_poly.pdbx_strand_id
1 'polypeptide(L)'
;MELEEDALVAAAPPPSSWPGPSRRRHILQFLLHACKRLDPRPIVKYSALDFFAGRFLPALPRKMGYCGARSGRAVRSWLLEPLRDSNLELFALVAVWIASKIHDVRPLSVKSLKALGDRIISDQHFTCRDFADAELVFMEVVEHNIGSSSIAFIYLEELLIHFREISKLGDLLDLDVCMDFLDILYETEDTSLLFNSPCSLAASTLVAAYVISVPKQTWEFPILPWVRFATSYDEEEIMKIVLTILLHVLKVDEIKERDKEDFDVRCLLRTCDV
;
A
#
# COMPACT_ATOMS: atom_id res chain seq x y z
N MET A 1 -41.96 39.34 13.80
CA MET A 1 -40.65 39.65 14.41
C MET A 1 -40.73 38.98 15.75
N GLU A 2 -40.28 37.75 15.89
CA GLU A 2 -38.89 37.32 15.73
C GLU A 2 -38.76 36.01 14.96
N LEU A 3 -37.63 35.89 14.25
CA LEU A 3 -37.20 34.72 13.50
C LEU A 3 -36.39 33.85 14.47
N GLU A 4 -36.83 32.62 14.73
CA GLU A 4 -35.98 31.62 15.37
C GLU A 4 -35.08 31.02 14.27
N GLU A 5 -33.80 31.36 14.33
CA GLU A 5 -32.74 30.78 13.52
C GLU A 5 -32.56 29.30 13.90
N ASP A 6 -32.95 28.42 12.97
CA ASP A 6 -32.52 27.03 12.94
C ASP A 6 -30.99 26.98 12.79
N ALA A 7 -30.31 26.88 13.93
CA ALA A 7 -28.91 26.49 13.99
C ALA A 7 -28.78 25.06 13.48
N LEU A 8 -28.56 24.93 12.17
CA LEU A 8 -28.06 23.75 11.49
C LEU A 8 -26.78 23.29 12.18
N VAL A 9 -26.92 22.39 13.14
CA VAL A 9 -25.83 21.55 13.64
C VAL A 9 -25.30 20.81 12.43
N ALA A 10 -24.12 21.20 11.96
CA ALA A 10 -23.41 20.52 10.89
C ALA A 10 -23.22 19.05 11.30
N ALA A 11 -24.09 18.19 10.78
CA ALA A 11 -23.99 16.75 10.94
C ALA A 11 -22.60 16.31 10.46
N ALA A 12 -21.83 15.68 11.34
CA ALA A 12 -20.56 15.10 10.99
C ALA A 12 -20.75 14.16 9.78
N PRO A 13 -19.85 14.22 8.77
CA PRO A 13 -19.97 13.36 7.59
C PRO A 13 -19.93 11.87 7.99
N PRO A 14 -20.59 11.00 7.22
CA PRO A 14 -20.67 9.55 7.50
C PRO A 14 -19.27 8.88 7.54
N PRO A 15 -19.15 7.67 8.12
CA PRO A 15 -17.88 7.05 8.52
C PRO A 15 -17.06 6.44 7.36
N SER A 16 -17.15 6.99 6.15
CA SER A 16 -16.32 6.55 5.02
C SER A 16 -15.15 7.51 4.81
N SER A 17 -13.94 6.95 4.75
CA SER A 17 -12.67 7.60 4.38
C SER A 17 -12.01 8.53 5.42
N TRP A 18 -11.74 8.01 6.62
CA TRP A 18 -10.72 8.60 7.47
C TRP A 18 -9.46 7.71 7.46
N PRO A 19 -8.26 8.26 7.23
CA PRO A 19 -7.99 9.61 6.70
C PRO A 19 -8.56 9.77 5.28
N GLY A 20 -8.90 11.01 4.90
CA GLY A 20 -9.41 11.30 3.55
C GLY A 20 -8.41 10.84 2.47
N PRO A 21 -8.87 10.49 1.25
CA PRO A 21 -8.02 9.88 0.22
C PRO A 21 -6.72 10.65 -0.06
N SER A 22 -6.80 11.98 -0.13
CA SER A 22 -5.63 12.86 -0.34
C SER A 22 -4.62 12.81 0.81
N ARG A 23 -5.10 12.78 2.05
CA ARG A 23 -4.26 12.72 3.26
C ARG A 23 -3.60 11.35 3.38
N ARG A 24 -4.35 10.27 3.11
CA ARG A 24 -3.82 8.91 3.03
C ARG A 24 -2.68 8.84 2.03
N ARG A 25 -2.93 9.28 0.79
CA ARG A 25 -1.93 9.26 -0.29
C ARG A 25 -0.66 10.03 0.09
N HIS A 26 -0.81 11.23 0.66
CA HIS A 26 0.32 12.04 1.12
C HIS A 26 1.21 11.29 2.12
N ILE A 27 0.63 10.65 3.13
CA ILE A 27 1.40 9.93 4.15
C ILE A 27 2.01 8.63 3.60
N LEU A 28 1.37 7.96 2.64
CA LEU A 28 1.96 6.78 1.99
C LEU A 28 3.14 7.16 1.10
N GLN A 29 3.05 8.29 0.37
CA GLN A 29 4.18 8.86 -0.35
C GLN A 29 5.32 9.23 0.58
N PHE A 30 5.01 9.79 1.76
CA PHE A 30 6.00 10.01 2.81
C PHE A 30 6.67 8.70 3.25
N LEU A 31 5.90 7.63 3.50
CA LEU A 31 6.43 6.33 3.91
C LEU A 31 7.35 5.73 2.83
N LEU A 32 6.92 5.76 1.56
CA LEU A 32 7.73 5.30 0.43
C LEU A 32 9.01 6.12 0.29
N HIS A 33 8.93 7.45 0.44
CA HIS A 33 10.10 8.32 0.45
C HIS A 33 11.05 7.98 1.61
N ALA A 34 10.52 7.76 2.82
CA ALA A 34 11.31 7.37 3.98
C ALA A 34 12.02 6.03 3.76
N CYS A 35 11.32 5.03 3.22
CA CYS A 35 11.91 3.75 2.83
C CYS A 35 13.05 3.95 1.81
N LYS A 36 12.86 4.77 0.77
CA LYS A 36 13.93 5.08 -0.19
C LYS A 36 15.17 5.72 0.45
N ARG A 37 14.99 6.49 1.53
CA ARG A 37 16.09 7.16 2.26
C ARG A 37 16.77 6.25 3.28
N LEU A 38 16.04 5.30 3.86
CA LEU A 38 16.55 4.31 4.82
C LEU A 38 17.14 3.08 4.12
N ASP A 39 16.72 2.82 2.88
CA ASP A 39 17.10 1.68 2.05
C ASP A 39 16.92 0.32 2.77
N PRO A 40 15.75 0.03 3.36
CA PRO A 40 15.49 -1.26 3.98
C PRO A 40 15.24 -2.32 2.90
N ARG A 41 15.37 -3.61 3.27
CA ARG A 41 15.03 -4.71 2.35
C ARG A 41 13.57 -4.61 1.88
N PRO A 42 13.23 -5.05 0.65
CA PRO A 42 11.87 -4.96 0.13
C PRO A 42 10.79 -5.53 1.06
N ILE A 43 11.06 -6.69 1.68
CA ILE A 43 10.13 -7.28 2.65
C ILE A 43 9.81 -6.34 3.83
N VAL A 44 10.80 -5.58 4.32
CA VAL A 44 10.60 -4.61 5.42
C VAL A 44 9.73 -3.45 4.93
N LYS A 45 9.98 -2.92 3.72
CA LYS A 45 9.18 -1.86 3.11
C LYS A 45 7.72 -2.26 2.97
N TYR A 46 7.43 -3.42 2.38
CA TYR A 46 6.06 -3.86 2.15
C TYR A 46 5.35 -4.32 3.42
N SER A 47 6.08 -4.86 4.41
CA SER A 47 5.53 -5.09 5.75
C SER A 47 5.10 -3.79 6.42
N ALA A 48 5.95 -2.76 6.33
CA ALA A 48 5.66 -1.45 6.92
C ALA A 48 4.43 -0.81 6.27
N LEU A 49 4.32 -0.90 4.95
CA LEU A 49 3.15 -0.46 4.19
C LEU A 49 1.88 -1.22 4.63
N ASP A 50 1.95 -2.54 4.77
CA ASP A 50 0.81 -3.34 5.25
C ASP A 50 0.39 -2.98 6.68
N PHE A 51 1.35 -2.91 7.61
CA PHE A 51 1.07 -2.55 9.00
C PHE A 51 0.49 -1.15 9.12
N PHE A 52 1.03 -0.19 8.36
CA PHE A 52 0.60 1.19 8.42
C PHE A 52 -0.73 1.40 7.68
N ALA A 53 -0.78 1.09 6.38
CA ALA A 53 -1.90 1.40 5.50
C ALA A 53 -3.06 0.39 5.62
N GLY A 54 -2.75 -0.88 5.84
CA GLY A 54 -3.73 -1.96 5.94
C GLY A 54 -4.30 -2.14 7.34
N ARG A 55 -3.52 -1.85 8.39
CA ARG A 55 -3.92 -2.15 9.78
C ARG A 55 -4.07 -0.90 10.65
N PHE A 56 -3.04 -0.07 10.71
CA PHE A 56 -3.01 1.08 11.62
C PHE A 56 -4.01 2.17 11.21
N LEU A 57 -3.95 2.65 9.96
CA LEU A 57 -4.86 3.70 9.47
C LEU A 57 -6.35 3.29 9.61
N PRO A 58 -6.80 2.08 9.23
CA PRO A 58 -8.19 1.66 9.40
C PRO A 58 -8.61 1.41 10.87
N ALA A 59 -7.66 1.12 11.76
CA ALA A 59 -7.94 0.91 13.19
C ALA A 59 -8.07 2.22 13.98
N LEU A 60 -7.37 3.27 13.57
CA LEU A 60 -7.29 4.55 14.28
C LEU A 60 -8.66 5.21 14.59
N PRO A 61 -9.63 5.36 13.66
CA PRO A 61 -10.92 6.00 13.95
C PRO A 61 -11.67 5.33 15.11
N ARG A 62 -11.60 4.00 15.16
CA ARG A 62 -12.22 3.18 16.21
C ARG A 62 -11.54 3.40 17.56
N LYS A 63 -10.20 3.47 17.57
CA LYS A 63 -9.39 3.61 18.79
C LYS A 63 -9.37 5.03 19.36
N MET A 64 -9.66 6.03 18.54
CA MET A 64 -9.73 7.43 18.95
C MET A 64 -11.15 7.89 19.34
N GLY A 65 -12.14 6.99 19.29
CA GLY A 65 -13.50 7.28 19.76
C GLY A 65 -14.36 8.10 18.80
N TYR A 66 -13.93 8.28 17.54
CA TYR A 66 -14.72 8.98 16.51
C TYR A 66 -15.96 8.21 16.08
N CYS A 67 -15.97 6.88 16.27
CA CYS A 67 -17.13 6.04 15.97
C CYS A 67 -17.95 5.86 17.26
N GLY A 68 -19.21 6.32 17.27
CA GLY A 68 -20.19 6.05 18.33
C GLY A 68 -20.57 4.57 18.52
N ALA A 69 -19.79 3.65 17.95
CA ALA A 69 -19.93 2.22 18.08
C ALA A 69 -19.12 1.74 19.29
N ARG A 70 -19.78 1.00 20.19
CA ARG A 70 -19.16 0.27 21.30
C ARG A 70 -18.17 -0.77 20.77
N SER A 71 -16.91 -0.42 20.51
CA SER A 71 -15.91 -1.44 20.23
C SER A 71 -14.48 -0.95 20.42
N GLY A 72 -13.81 -1.49 21.45
CA GLY A 72 -12.39 -1.29 21.75
C GLY A 72 -12.10 -0.31 22.87
N ARG A 73 -11.09 -0.63 23.71
CA ARG A 73 -10.50 0.33 24.65
C ARG A 73 -9.89 1.48 23.84
N ALA A 74 -10.33 2.70 24.11
CA ALA A 74 -9.74 3.89 23.49
C ALA A 74 -8.26 4.01 23.87
N VAL A 75 -7.40 4.31 22.89
CA VAL A 75 -5.97 4.51 23.12
C VAL A 75 -5.76 5.99 23.39
N ARG A 76 -5.44 6.34 24.64
CA ARG A 76 -5.19 7.74 25.03
C ARG A 76 -3.70 8.01 24.96
N SER A 77 -3.30 8.81 23.98
CA SER A 77 -1.92 9.27 23.83
C SER A 77 -1.89 10.69 23.26
N TRP A 78 -0.92 11.49 23.71
CA TRP A 78 -0.67 12.83 23.17
C TRP A 78 -0.29 12.79 21.68
N LEU A 79 0.18 11.63 21.18
CA LEU A 79 0.46 11.40 19.77
C LEU A 79 -0.79 11.23 18.91
N LEU A 80 -1.93 10.96 19.55
CA LEU A 80 -3.22 10.80 18.87
C LEU A 80 -4.11 12.03 19.09
N GLU A 81 -4.00 12.76 20.20
CA GLU A 81 -4.90 13.89 20.52
C GLU A 81 -4.15 15.23 20.65
N PRO A 82 -4.17 16.13 19.62
CA PRO A 82 -4.76 15.99 18.29
C PRO A 82 -3.82 15.31 17.28
N LEU A 83 -4.38 14.54 16.33
CA LEU A 83 -3.61 13.81 15.32
C LEU A 83 -3.22 14.69 14.12
N ARG A 84 -1.99 15.17 14.11
CA ARG A 84 -1.40 15.97 13.02
C ARG A 84 -0.74 15.08 11.97
N ASP A 85 -0.40 15.67 10.83
CA ASP A 85 0.34 14.96 9.77
C ASP A 85 1.72 14.52 10.27
N SER A 86 2.42 15.38 11.03
CA SER A 86 3.69 15.02 11.68
C SER A 86 3.59 13.80 12.60
N ASN A 87 2.44 13.59 13.28
CA ASN A 87 2.22 12.39 14.08
C ASN A 87 2.05 11.15 13.20
N LEU A 88 1.29 11.25 12.10
CA LEU A 88 1.13 10.16 11.14
C LEU A 88 2.45 9.80 10.45
N GLU A 89 3.27 10.79 10.12
CA GLU A 89 4.63 10.62 9.60
C GLU A 89 5.54 9.91 10.60
N LEU A 90 5.46 10.26 11.88
CA LEU A 90 6.15 9.52 12.94
C LEU A 90 5.70 8.05 12.97
N PHE A 91 4.39 7.79 12.94
CA PHE A 91 3.85 6.43 12.91
C PHE A 91 4.26 5.66 11.65
N ALA A 92 4.41 6.32 10.51
CA ALA A 92 4.94 5.73 9.29
C ALA A 92 6.41 5.29 9.48
N LEU A 93 7.26 6.13 10.08
CA LEU A 93 8.64 5.74 10.42
C LEU A 93 8.69 4.59 11.44
N VAL A 94 7.78 4.59 12.42
CA VAL A 94 7.66 3.52 13.41
C VAL A 94 7.20 2.21 12.77
N ALA A 95 6.31 2.24 11.78
CA ALA A 95 5.92 1.04 11.04
C ALA A 95 7.13 0.40 10.33
N VAL A 96 8.01 1.21 9.73
CA VAL A 96 9.29 0.75 9.15
C VAL A 96 10.20 0.17 10.23
N TRP A 97 10.24 0.80 11.41
CA TRP A 97 11.03 0.29 12.52
C TRP A 97 10.55 -1.08 13.00
N ILE A 98 9.25 -1.24 13.22
CA ILE A 98 8.62 -2.50 13.65
C ILE A 98 8.88 -3.57 12.59
N ALA A 99 8.65 -3.28 11.31
CA ALA A 99 8.92 -4.20 10.22
C ALA A 99 10.39 -4.66 10.19
N SER A 100 11.34 -3.75 10.41
CA SER A 100 12.77 -4.10 10.49
C SER A 100 13.07 -5.04 11.65
N LYS A 101 12.37 -4.90 12.80
CA LYS A 101 12.51 -5.80 13.95
C LYS A 101 12.02 -7.21 13.67
N ILE A 102 11.03 -7.36 12.79
CA ILE A 102 10.44 -8.66 12.43
C ILE A 102 11.34 -9.39 11.43
N HIS A 103 11.80 -8.68 10.40
CA HIS A 103 12.46 -9.32 9.27
C HIS A 103 13.98 -9.31 9.36
N ASP A 104 14.61 -8.26 9.89
CA ASP A 104 16.06 -8.10 9.88
C ASP A 104 16.73 -8.73 11.10
N VAL A 105 17.85 -9.42 10.86
CA VAL A 105 18.74 -9.90 11.94
C VAL A 105 19.30 -8.72 12.75
N ARG A 106 19.52 -7.57 12.09
CA ARG A 106 19.96 -6.33 12.73
C ARG A 106 18.98 -5.20 12.37
N PRO A 107 17.96 -4.96 13.22
CA PRO A 107 16.93 -3.97 12.94
C PRO A 107 17.47 -2.55 12.82
N LEU A 108 16.70 -1.67 12.18
CA LEU A 108 17.02 -0.25 12.11
C LEU A 108 17.13 0.35 13.52
N SER A 109 18.09 1.25 13.69
CA SER A 109 18.27 1.91 14.97
C SER A 109 17.26 3.06 15.14
N VAL A 110 16.79 3.30 16.36
CA VAL A 110 15.98 4.50 16.65
C VAL A 110 16.72 5.80 16.31
N LYS A 111 18.06 5.78 16.38
CA LYS A 111 18.90 6.94 16.03
C LYS A 111 18.85 7.27 14.54
N SER A 112 18.88 6.27 13.66
CA SER A 112 18.78 6.48 12.21
C SER A 112 17.38 6.96 11.81
N LEU A 113 16.33 6.41 12.44
CA LEU A 113 14.95 6.85 12.24
C LEU A 113 14.75 8.29 12.71
N LYS A 114 15.24 8.62 13.91
CA LYS A 114 15.20 10.01 14.41
C LYS A 114 15.96 10.96 13.48
N ALA A 115 17.18 10.61 13.08
CA ALA A 115 17.98 11.46 12.19
C ALA A 115 17.34 11.64 10.80
N LEU A 116 16.57 10.67 10.33
CA LEU A 116 15.73 10.86 9.14
C LEU A 116 14.54 11.76 9.45
N GLY A 117 13.79 11.48 10.52
CA GLY A 117 12.63 12.28 10.95
C GLY A 117 12.96 13.76 11.11
N ASP A 118 14.07 14.09 11.78
CA ASP A 118 14.58 15.47 11.94
C ASP A 118 14.85 16.18 10.60
N ARG A 119 15.03 15.44 9.50
CA ARG A 119 15.28 15.99 8.16
C ARG A 119 14.04 16.09 7.29
N ILE A 120 13.08 15.17 7.44
CA ILE A 120 11.94 15.05 6.51
C ILE A 120 10.60 15.48 7.13
N ILE A 121 10.48 15.52 8.46
CA ILE A 121 9.30 16.03 9.17
C ILE A 121 9.57 17.50 9.49
N SER A 122 8.86 18.42 8.83
CA SER A 122 9.11 19.86 8.98
C SER A 122 8.53 20.43 10.27
N ASP A 123 7.36 19.95 10.69
CA ASP A 123 6.50 20.67 11.63
C ASP A 123 6.80 20.35 13.10
N GLN A 124 7.47 19.23 13.36
CA GLN A 124 7.73 18.75 14.71
C GLN A 124 8.99 17.90 14.79
N HIS A 125 9.82 18.17 15.80
CA HIS A 125 10.98 17.35 16.11
C HIS A 125 10.63 16.34 17.20
N PHE A 126 10.85 15.06 16.91
CA PHE A 126 10.59 13.97 17.84
C PHE A 126 11.87 13.50 18.52
N THR A 127 11.77 13.21 19.81
CA THR A 127 12.84 12.62 20.63
C THR A 127 12.88 11.10 20.45
N CYS A 128 13.99 10.45 20.84
CA CYS A 128 14.04 8.97 20.84
C CYS A 128 12.95 8.34 21.72
N ARG A 129 12.52 9.05 22.79
CA ARG A 129 11.43 8.61 23.65
C ARG A 129 10.10 8.61 22.90
N ASP A 130 9.85 9.64 22.10
CA ASP A 130 8.61 9.74 21.31
C ASP A 130 8.49 8.61 20.29
N PHE A 131 9.61 8.15 19.71
CA PHE A 131 9.62 6.96 18.84
C PHE A 131 9.25 5.68 19.60
N ALA A 132 9.75 5.50 20.84
CA ALA A 132 9.40 4.35 21.67
C ALA A 132 7.94 4.40 22.14
N ASP A 133 7.46 5.58 22.54
CA ASP A 133 6.06 5.79 22.91
C ASP A 133 5.14 5.57 21.69
N ALA A 134 5.55 6.03 20.51
CA ALA A 134 4.83 5.80 19.26
C ALA A 134 4.81 4.31 18.86
N GLU A 135 5.89 3.55 19.09
CA GLU A 135 5.88 2.09 18.90
C GLU A 135 4.83 1.42 19.79
N LEU A 136 4.77 1.78 21.08
CA LEU A 136 3.78 1.23 22.00
C LEU A 136 2.34 1.56 21.55
N VAL A 137 2.10 2.83 21.21
CA VAL A 137 0.79 3.29 20.71
C VAL A 137 0.42 2.57 19.41
N PHE A 138 1.38 2.38 18.51
CA PHE A 138 1.17 1.65 17.25
C PHE A 138 0.69 0.23 17.53
N MET A 139 1.41 -0.49 18.40
CA MET A 139 1.09 -1.86 18.79
C MET A 139 -0.28 -1.98 19.47
N GLU A 140 -0.65 -1.01 20.32
CA GLU A 140 -1.99 -0.97 20.93
C GLU A 140 -3.11 -0.71 19.91
N VAL A 141 -2.88 0.19 18.95
CA VAL A 141 -3.86 0.53 17.90
C VAL A 141 -4.11 -0.68 16.99
N VAL A 142 -3.05 -1.39 16.59
CA VAL A 142 -3.17 -2.60 15.76
C VAL A 142 -3.46 -3.88 16.55
N GLU A 143 -3.70 -3.78 17.86
CA GLU A 143 -3.97 -4.92 18.75
C GLU A 143 -2.89 -6.01 18.68
N HIS A 144 -1.63 -5.61 18.51
CA HIS A 144 -0.47 -6.48 18.31
C HIS A 144 -0.56 -7.41 17.08
N ASN A 145 -1.47 -7.12 16.15
CA ASN A 145 -1.56 -7.84 14.89
C ASN A 145 -0.48 -7.37 13.91
N ILE A 146 0.73 -7.88 14.07
CA ILE A 146 1.90 -7.61 13.21
C ILE A 146 2.37 -8.86 12.44
N GLY A 147 1.50 -9.85 12.24
CA GLY A 147 1.83 -11.05 11.45
C GLY A 147 2.17 -10.70 10.00
N SER A 148 3.25 -11.25 9.46
CA SER A 148 3.78 -10.92 8.13
C SER A 148 3.34 -11.89 7.02
N SER A 149 2.54 -12.92 7.33
CA SER A 149 2.19 -13.99 6.38
C SER A 149 1.26 -13.55 5.26
N SER A 150 0.57 -12.42 5.40
CA SER A 150 -0.39 -11.89 4.43
C SER A 150 0.17 -10.75 3.58
N ILE A 151 1.49 -10.62 3.47
CA ILE A 151 2.13 -9.53 2.72
C ILE A 151 2.21 -9.92 1.25
N ALA A 152 1.61 -9.12 0.37
CA ALA A 152 1.59 -9.37 -1.08
C ALA A 152 2.98 -9.56 -1.69
N PHE A 153 4.00 -8.83 -1.22
CA PHE A 153 5.38 -8.97 -1.69
C PHE A 153 5.93 -10.40 -1.53
N ILE A 154 5.58 -11.12 -0.46
CA ILE A 154 6.05 -12.51 -0.26
C ILE A 154 5.53 -13.40 -1.39
N TYR A 155 4.22 -13.33 -1.67
CA TYR A 155 3.61 -14.08 -2.76
C TYR A 155 4.18 -13.68 -4.13
N LEU A 156 4.47 -12.39 -4.33
CA LEU A 156 5.05 -11.89 -5.59
C LEU A 156 6.46 -12.47 -5.81
N GLU A 157 7.31 -12.44 -4.79
CA GLU A 157 8.66 -13.00 -4.84
C GLU A 157 8.61 -14.50 -5.13
N GLU A 158 7.74 -15.24 -4.42
CA GLU A 158 7.53 -16.67 -4.65
C GLU A 158 7.06 -16.96 -6.07
N LEU A 159 6.06 -16.23 -6.58
CA LEU A 159 5.55 -16.42 -7.94
C LEU A 159 6.61 -16.11 -9.00
N LEU A 160 7.43 -15.07 -8.80
CA LEU A 160 8.52 -14.74 -9.71
C LEU A 160 9.60 -15.82 -9.73
N ILE A 161 9.95 -16.40 -8.58
CA ILE A 161 10.89 -17.53 -8.48
C ILE A 161 10.32 -18.72 -9.26
N HIS A 162 9.08 -19.13 -8.99
CA HIS A 162 8.45 -20.24 -9.71
C HIS A 162 8.36 -19.96 -11.22
N PHE A 163 8.08 -18.72 -11.63
CA PHE A 163 8.01 -18.37 -13.04
C PHE A 163 9.35 -18.55 -13.75
N ARG A 164 10.45 -18.14 -13.11
CA ARG A 164 11.82 -18.32 -13.62
C ARG A 164 12.22 -19.79 -13.73
N GLU A 165 11.72 -20.63 -12.83
CA GLU A 165 11.97 -22.07 -12.88
C GLU A 165 11.29 -22.75 -14.08
N ILE A 166 10.12 -22.28 -14.50
CA ILE A 166 9.34 -22.89 -15.58
C ILE A 166 9.53 -22.23 -16.95
N SER A 167 9.99 -20.98 -17.01
CA SER A 167 10.09 -20.21 -18.25
C SER A 167 11.27 -19.25 -18.24
N LYS A 168 12.05 -19.25 -19.33
CA LYS A 168 13.14 -18.28 -19.56
C LYS A 168 12.65 -16.85 -19.70
N LEU A 169 11.36 -16.64 -19.98
CA LEU A 169 10.77 -15.29 -19.99
C LEU A 169 10.75 -14.67 -18.59
N GLY A 170 10.80 -15.49 -17.53
CA GLY A 170 10.93 -15.00 -16.15
C GLY A 170 12.22 -14.23 -15.89
N ASP A 171 13.28 -14.45 -16.69
CA ASP A 171 14.53 -13.68 -16.60
C ASP A 171 14.38 -12.25 -17.15
N LEU A 172 13.34 -11.98 -17.96
CA LEU A 172 13.03 -10.64 -18.47
C LEU A 172 12.25 -9.79 -17.45
N LEU A 173 11.69 -10.41 -16.41
CA LEU A 173 10.98 -9.71 -15.37
C LEU A 173 11.95 -9.32 -14.26
N ASP A 174 12.22 -8.02 -14.18
CA ASP A 174 12.94 -7.44 -13.06
C ASP A 174 12.01 -7.33 -11.84
N LEU A 175 12.52 -7.70 -10.66
CA LEU A 175 11.78 -7.56 -9.41
C LEU A 175 11.51 -6.08 -9.12
N ASP A 176 12.43 -5.18 -9.51
CA ASP A 176 12.27 -3.75 -9.30
C ASP A 176 11.05 -3.20 -10.06
N VAL A 177 10.76 -3.70 -11.26
CA VAL A 177 9.55 -3.32 -12.02
C VAL A 177 8.28 -3.78 -11.30
N CYS A 178 8.27 -5.01 -10.78
CA CYS A 178 7.15 -5.50 -9.98
C CYS A 178 6.97 -4.66 -8.70
N MET A 179 8.06 -4.23 -8.08
CA MET A 179 8.05 -3.36 -6.90
C MET A 179 7.49 -1.97 -7.20
N ASP A 180 7.85 -1.37 -8.34
CA ASP A 180 7.30 -0.10 -8.79
C ASP A 180 5.77 -0.18 -8.98
N PHE A 181 5.27 -1.31 -9.48
CA PHE A 181 3.83 -1.54 -9.61
C PHE A 181 3.13 -1.73 -8.26
N LEU A 182 3.75 -2.44 -7.31
CA LEU A 182 3.24 -2.50 -5.93
C LEU A 182 3.21 -1.11 -5.29
N ASP A 183 4.23 -0.29 -5.50
CA ASP A 183 4.30 1.07 -4.95
C ASP A 183 3.13 1.94 -5.47
N ILE A 184 2.87 1.89 -6.78
CA ILE A 184 1.72 2.56 -7.40
C ILE A 184 0.42 2.12 -6.73
N LEU A 185 0.22 0.80 -6.56
CA LEU A 185 -0.99 0.25 -5.94
C LEU A 185 -1.18 0.72 -4.49
N TYR A 186 -0.10 0.77 -3.70
CA TYR A 186 -0.19 1.31 -2.34
C TYR A 186 -0.54 2.81 -2.34
N GLU A 187 -0.01 3.60 -3.28
CA GLU A 187 -0.30 5.03 -3.38
C GLU A 187 -1.71 5.36 -3.85
N THR A 188 -2.21 4.68 -4.89
CA THR A 188 -3.38 5.13 -5.66
C THR A 188 -4.67 4.46 -5.23
N GLU A 189 -4.60 3.26 -4.67
CA GLU A 189 -5.79 2.45 -4.42
C GLU A 189 -6.19 2.36 -2.94
N ASP A 190 -7.48 2.12 -2.71
CA ASP A 190 -7.99 1.87 -1.37
C ASP A 190 -7.45 0.52 -0.86
N THR A 191 -6.64 0.57 0.21
CA THR A 191 -5.99 -0.62 0.76
C THR A 191 -7.01 -1.66 1.21
N SER A 192 -8.22 -1.24 1.56
CA SER A 192 -9.25 -2.10 2.12
C SER A 192 -9.89 -3.09 1.14
N LEU A 193 -9.77 -2.88 -0.17
CA LEU A 193 -10.34 -3.80 -1.18
C LEU A 193 -9.27 -4.63 -1.87
N LEU A 194 -8.18 -4.00 -2.32
CA LEU A 194 -7.13 -4.70 -3.08
C LEU A 194 -6.20 -5.55 -2.21
N PHE A 195 -6.02 -5.20 -0.93
CA PHE A 195 -5.08 -5.91 -0.04
C PHE A 195 -5.75 -6.95 0.85
N ASN A 196 -7.08 -7.16 0.72
CA ASN A 196 -7.74 -8.31 1.34
C ASN A 196 -7.33 -9.65 0.71
N SER A 197 -6.69 -9.60 -0.47
CA SER A 197 -6.24 -10.77 -1.22
C SER A 197 -4.80 -10.58 -1.69
N PRO A 198 -3.79 -10.75 -0.80
CA PRO A 198 -2.39 -10.45 -1.12
C PRO A 198 -1.83 -11.32 -2.26
N CYS A 199 -2.29 -12.56 -2.39
CA CYS A 199 -1.87 -13.46 -3.47
C CYS A 199 -2.47 -13.03 -4.83
N SER A 200 -3.73 -12.58 -4.87
CA SER A 200 -4.33 -12.01 -6.08
C SER A 200 -3.59 -10.74 -6.52
N LEU A 201 -3.26 -9.85 -5.57
CA LEU A 201 -2.49 -8.64 -5.85
C LEU A 201 -1.09 -8.94 -6.43
N ALA A 202 -0.41 -9.94 -5.85
CA ALA A 202 0.88 -10.42 -6.34
C ALA A 202 0.79 -10.97 -7.77
N ALA A 203 -0.20 -11.83 -8.04
CA ALA A 203 -0.44 -12.39 -9.36
C ALA A 203 -0.70 -11.29 -10.40
N SER A 204 -1.59 -10.35 -10.09
CA SER A 204 -1.89 -9.22 -10.98
C SER A 204 -0.68 -8.34 -11.22
N THR A 205 0.15 -8.11 -10.20
CA THR A 205 1.38 -7.33 -10.35
C THR A 205 2.37 -8.02 -11.28
N LEU A 206 2.55 -9.33 -11.13
CA LEU A 206 3.42 -10.14 -11.99
C LEU A 206 2.91 -10.15 -13.44
N VAL A 207 1.61 -10.31 -13.66
CA VAL A 207 1.00 -10.26 -15.00
C VAL A 207 1.20 -8.89 -15.63
N ALA A 208 0.98 -7.80 -14.90
CA ALA A 208 1.24 -6.45 -15.41
C ALA A 208 2.72 -6.27 -15.79
N ALA A 209 3.64 -6.74 -14.94
CA ALA A 209 5.09 -6.69 -15.21
C ALA A 209 5.46 -7.50 -16.45
N TYR A 210 4.87 -8.68 -16.63
CA TYR A 210 5.04 -9.50 -17.82
C TYR A 210 4.60 -8.76 -19.09
N VAL A 211 3.39 -8.18 -19.07
CA VAL A 211 2.80 -7.49 -20.24
C VAL A 211 3.64 -6.29 -20.69
N ILE A 212 4.29 -5.60 -19.76
CA ILE A 212 5.14 -4.44 -20.05
C ILE A 212 6.57 -4.87 -20.44
N SER A 213 7.13 -5.87 -19.79
CA SER A 213 8.56 -6.21 -19.91
C SER A 213 8.85 -7.22 -21.02
N VAL A 214 7.88 -8.07 -21.36
CA VAL A 214 8.07 -9.15 -22.34
C VAL A 214 7.62 -8.68 -23.72
N PRO A 215 8.52 -8.67 -24.73
CA PRO A 215 8.15 -8.28 -26.08
C PRO A 215 7.21 -9.32 -26.70
N LYS A 216 6.22 -8.83 -27.45
CA LYS A 216 5.23 -9.68 -28.15
C LYS A 216 5.91 -10.66 -29.09
N GLN A 217 5.53 -11.93 -29.01
CA GLN A 217 6.10 -13.03 -29.79
C GLN A 217 5.00 -13.92 -30.36
N THR A 218 5.30 -14.73 -31.38
CA THR A 218 4.32 -15.62 -32.01
C THR A 218 3.83 -16.76 -31.11
N TRP A 219 4.57 -17.09 -30.05
CA TRP A 219 4.21 -18.12 -29.06
C TRP A 219 4.42 -17.55 -27.66
N GLU A 220 3.48 -16.73 -27.20
CA GLU A 220 3.56 -16.12 -25.88
C GLU A 220 3.31 -17.18 -24.81
N PHE A 221 4.07 -17.08 -23.71
CA PHE A 221 3.80 -17.91 -22.55
C PHE A 221 2.40 -17.57 -22.02
N PRO A 222 1.56 -18.58 -21.69
CA PRO A 222 0.19 -18.37 -21.24
C PRO A 222 0.18 -17.88 -19.78
N ILE A 223 0.59 -16.62 -19.56
CA ILE A 223 0.82 -16.07 -18.22
C ILE A 223 -0.46 -16.09 -17.38
N LEU A 224 -1.61 -15.73 -17.96
CA LEU A 224 -2.91 -15.70 -17.28
C LEU A 224 -3.38 -17.09 -16.84
N PRO A 225 -3.47 -18.10 -17.73
CA PRO A 225 -3.76 -19.47 -17.31
C PRO A 225 -2.78 -20.02 -16.28
N TRP A 226 -1.49 -19.67 -16.40
CA TRP A 226 -0.48 -20.11 -15.46
C TRP A 226 -0.66 -19.48 -14.07
N VAL A 227 -0.89 -18.17 -13.96
CA VAL A 227 -1.11 -17.54 -12.63
C VAL A 227 -2.40 -18.03 -11.98
N ARG A 228 -3.45 -18.30 -12.76
CA ARG A 228 -4.66 -18.97 -12.26
C ARG A 228 -4.34 -20.35 -11.72
N PHE A 229 -3.56 -21.14 -12.44
CA PHE A 229 -3.14 -22.46 -11.98
C PHE A 229 -2.30 -22.37 -10.68
N ALA A 230 -1.34 -21.44 -10.63
CA ALA A 230 -0.44 -21.27 -9.49
C ALA A 230 -1.13 -20.74 -8.24
N THR A 231 -2.15 -19.90 -8.38
CA THR A 231 -2.77 -19.17 -7.25
C THR A 231 -4.21 -19.56 -6.97
N SER A 232 -4.87 -20.29 -7.88
CA SER A 232 -6.30 -20.62 -7.86
C SER A 232 -7.26 -19.42 -7.92
N TYR A 233 -6.77 -18.20 -8.18
CA TYR A 233 -7.61 -17.01 -8.36
C TYR A 233 -8.21 -16.93 -9.76
N ASP A 234 -9.39 -16.32 -9.85
CA ASP A 234 -10.08 -16.15 -11.11
C ASP A 234 -9.37 -15.15 -12.03
N GLU A 235 -9.31 -15.48 -13.32
CA GLU A 235 -8.65 -14.64 -14.33
C GLU A 235 -9.32 -13.27 -14.46
N GLU A 236 -10.64 -13.17 -14.30
CA GLU A 236 -11.35 -11.89 -14.40
C GLU A 236 -11.00 -10.96 -13.23
N GLU A 237 -10.84 -11.52 -12.02
CA GLU A 237 -10.40 -10.76 -10.84
C GLU A 237 -8.97 -10.25 -11.01
N ILE A 238 -8.06 -11.12 -11.46
CA ILE A 238 -6.66 -10.77 -11.74
C ILE A 238 -6.61 -9.63 -12.77
N MET A 239 -7.39 -9.77 -13.85
CA MET A 239 -7.42 -8.82 -14.96
C MET A 239 -7.96 -7.45 -14.57
N LYS A 240 -8.94 -7.36 -13.66
CA LYS A 240 -9.43 -6.07 -13.15
C LYS A 240 -8.28 -5.28 -12.51
N ILE A 241 -7.47 -5.93 -11.67
CA ILE A 241 -6.33 -5.28 -11.01
C ILE A 241 -5.23 -4.95 -12.02
N VAL A 242 -4.92 -5.85 -12.97
CA VAL A 242 -3.95 -5.59 -14.05
C VAL A 242 -4.33 -4.33 -14.83
N LEU A 243 -5.59 -4.20 -15.23
CA LEU A 243 -6.07 -3.01 -15.94
C LEU A 243 -5.91 -1.74 -15.09
N THR A 244 -6.22 -1.81 -13.79
CA THR A 244 -5.99 -0.70 -12.86
C THR A 244 -4.52 -0.30 -12.83
N ILE A 245 -3.58 -1.25 -12.72
CA ILE A 245 -2.14 -0.96 -12.74
C ILE A 245 -1.75 -0.29 -14.05
N LEU A 246 -2.13 -0.87 -15.19
CA LEU A 246 -1.76 -0.38 -16.51
C LEU A 246 -2.32 1.03 -16.77
N LEU A 247 -3.54 1.33 -16.32
CA LEU A 247 -4.11 2.68 -16.44
C LEU A 247 -3.30 3.72 -15.67
N HIS A 248 -2.81 3.38 -14.49
CA HIS A 248 -1.96 4.27 -13.68
C HIS A 248 -0.56 4.43 -14.28
N VAL A 249 0.04 3.35 -14.77
CA VAL A 249 1.40 3.34 -15.35
C VAL A 249 1.44 4.09 -16.69
N LEU A 250 0.47 3.83 -17.57
CA LEU A 250 0.41 4.43 -18.91
C LEU A 250 -0.14 5.87 -18.90
N LYS A 251 -0.56 6.39 -17.73
CA LYS A 251 -1.10 7.74 -17.51
C LYS A 251 -1.99 8.22 -18.67
N VAL A 252 -3.22 7.69 -18.73
CA VAL A 252 -4.27 8.23 -19.63
C VAL A 252 -4.84 9.57 -19.11
N ASP A 253 -3.97 10.45 -18.58
CA ASP A 253 -4.30 11.84 -18.28
C ASP A 253 -3.67 12.80 -19.31
N GLU A 254 -2.74 12.35 -20.16
CA GLU A 254 -2.22 13.14 -21.29
C GLU A 254 -2.92 12.86 -22.63
N ILE A 255 -3.76 11.82 -22.72
CA ILE A 255 -4.47 11.42 -23.96
C ILE A 255 -5.88 12.07 -24.06
N LYS A 256 -6.37 12.72 -23.00
CA LYS A 256 -7.66 13.45 -23.07
C LYS A 256 -7.60 14.76 -23.87
N GLU A 257 -6.42 15.24 -24.25
CA GLU A 257 -6.32 16.44 -25.11
C GLU A 257 -5.91 16.18 -26.56
N ARG A 258 -5.49 14.97 -26.95
CA ARG A 258 -5.22 14.66 -28.35
C ARG A 258 -5.68 13.25 -28.71
N ASP A 259 -6.70 13.26 -29.55
CA ASP A 259 -7.18 12.16 -30.38
C ASP A 259 -8.14 11.15 -29.73
N LYS A 260 -9.40 11.30 -30.18
CA LYS A 260 -10.43 10.27 -30.20
C LYS A 260 -9.99 9.14 -31.13
N GLU A 261 -9.11 8.26 -30.68
CA GLU A 261 -9.05 6.89 -31.18
C GLU A 261 -9.07 5.94 -29.98
N ASP A 262 -9.98 4.98 -30.02
CA ASP A 262 -10.20 3.95 -29.01
C ASP A 262 -8.87 3.25 -28.65
N PHE A 263 -8.27 3.64 -27.53
CA PHE A 263 -7.17 2.90 -26.93
C PHE A 263 -7.75 1.67 -26.21
N ASP A 264 -8.03 0.61 -26.96
CA ASP A 264 -8.53 -0.65 -26.40
C ASP A 264 -7.38 -1.44 -25.75
N VAL A 265 -7.21 -1.27 -24.43
CA VAL A 265 -6.24 -2.04 -23.62
C VAL A 265 -6.47 -3.55 -23.76
N ARG A 266 -7.67 -4.01 -24.15
CA ARG A 266 -7.94 -5.43 -24.43
C ARG A 266 -7.16 -5.94 -25.65
N CYS A 267 -6.73 -5.09 -26.58
CA CYS A 267 -5.86 -5.48 -27.69
C CYS A 267 -4.40 -5.77 -27.26
N LEU A 268 -3.97 -5.34 -26.07
CA LEU A 268 -2.67 -5.75 -25.53
C LEU A 268 -2.69 -7.19 -25.00
N LEU A 269 -3.88 -7.73 -24.71
CA LEU A 269 -4.08 -9.00 -24.00
C LEU A 269 -4.83 -10.07 -24.82
N ARG A 270 -5.27 -9.75 -26.05
CA ARG A 270 -5.91 -10.71 -26.97
C ARG A 270 -4.87 -11.60 -27.67
N THR A 271 -4.33 -12.55 -26.91
CA THR A 271 -3.64 -13.77 -27.40
C THR A 271 -3.82 -14.89 -26.37
N CYS A 272 -5.05 -15.09 -25.89
CA CYS A 272 -5.40 -16.21 -25.00
C CYS A 272 -6.68 -16.94 -25.45
N ASP A 273 -6.92 -17.02 -26.76
CA ASP A 273 -7.92 -17.92 -27.33
C ASP A 273 -7.29 -18.74 -28.47
N VAL A 274 -6.79 -19.94 -28.11
CA VAL A 274 -6.74 -21.12 -28.99
C VAL A 274 -7.05 -22.35 -28.16
#